data_AF-A0A7V1U5M5-F1
#
_entry.id   AF-A0A7V1U5M5-F1
#
_cell.length_a   1.000
_cell.length_b   1.000
_cell.length_c   1.000
_cell.angle_alpha   90.00
_cell.angle_beta   90.00
_cell.angle_gamma   90.00
#
_symmetry.space_group_name_H-M   'P 1'
#
loop_
_entity.id
_entity.type
_entity.pdbx_description
1 polymer ?
#
loop_
_entity_poly.entity_id
_entity_poly.type
_entity_poly.pdbx_seq_one_letter_code
_entity_poly.pdbx_strand_id
1 'polypeptide(L)'
;MGSRVGGISVGIAVWACLLTAACAGAPGSSAEPRSGSALVLSDEEEAALVAKAEELALFDGEAPPTRVEVVLTTPGALKAAPSFGDPGPRFPAPDDADVFLVVMEGRFVGRLAKVPEGEDVPKGTTLWFVMDRTSLQLVAWGIGEEPIDPAAFGSPQPLEVATPIVLEGTPSPA
;
A
#
# COMPACT_ATOMS: atom_id res chain seq x y z
N MET A 1 -16.76 26.17 19.48
CA MET A 1 -15.34 26.11 19.05
C MET A 1 -14.97 24.65 18.93
N GLY A 2 -14.90 24.14 17.70
CA GLY A 2 -14.66 22.73 17.41
C GLY A 2 -13.17 22.42 17.39
N SER A 3 -12.73 21.53 18.27
CA SER A 3 -11.39 20.95 18.24
C SER A 3 -11.30 20.00 17.04
N ARG A 4 -10.36 20.27 16.13
CA ARG A 4 -10.01 19.35 15.05
C ARG A 4 -9.20 18.21 15.67
N VAL A 5 -9.76 17.01 15.66
CA VAL A 5 -9.03 15.78 16.00
C VAL A 5 -8.25 15.38 14.74
N GLY A 6 -6.93 15.47 14.80
CA GLY A 6 -6.06 14.98 13.75
C GLY A 6 -6.04 13.46 13.79
N GLY A 7 -6.42 12.82 12.68
CA GLY A 7 -6.28 11.39 12.49
C GLY A 7 -4.80 11.02 12.49
N ILE A 8 -4.41 10.08 13.36
CA ILE A 8 -3.05 9.57 13.46
C ILE A 8 -2.98 8.35 12.54
N SER A 9 -2.31 8.49 11.39
CA SER A 9 -1.94 7.36 10.54
C SER A 9 -0.66 6.72 11.09
N VAL A 10 -0.69 5.43 11.42
CA VAL A 10 0.48 4.68 11.91
C VAL A 10 1.06 3.86 10.76
N GLY A 11 2.24 4.26 10.24
CA GLY A 11 3.01 3.51 9.25
C GLY A 11 4.07 2.61 9.90
N ILE A 12 4.08 1.32 9.56
CA ILE A 12 5.06 0.33 10.06
C ILE A 12 5.94 -0.15 8.90
N ALA A 13 7.26 -0.03 9.04
CA ALA A 13 8.25 -0.50 8.06
C ALA A 13 9.00 -1.74 8.59
N VAL A 14 9.07 -2.80 7.79
CA VAL A 14 9.86 -4.01 8.08
C VAL A 14 11.19 -3.94 7.32
N TRP A 15 12.29 -4.25 8.01
CA TRP A 15 13.66 -4.11 7.53
C TRP A 15 14.20 -5.41 6.91
N ALA A 16 14.80 -5.31 5.71
CA ALA A 16 15.78 -6.27 5.22
C ALA A 16 17.03 -5.50 4.76
N CYS A 17 18.14 -5.76 5.43
CA CYS A 17 19.43 -5.12 5.24
C CYS A 17 20.37 -6.12 4.56
N LEU A 18 20.98 -5.77 3.42
CA LEU A 18 22.35 -6.15 3.09
C LEU A 18 22.88 -5.43 1.82
N LEU A 19 24.12 -4.96 1.95
CA LEU A 19 24.88 -4.03 1.11
C LEU A 19 25.42 -4.66 -0.19
N THR A 20 25.57 -3.85 -1.24
CA THR A 20 26.85 -3.68 -1.98
C THR A 20 26.84 -2.44 -2.89
N ALA A 21 28.00 -1.79 -2.96
CA ALA A 21 28.25 -0.48 -3.57
C ALA A 21 28.69 -0.56 -5.05
N ALA A 22 28.37 0.48 -5.84
CA ALA A 22 29.19 0.94 -6.97
C ALA A 22 28.83 2.40 -7.35
N CYS A 23 29.85 3.24 -7.54
CA CYS A 23 29.74 4.67 -7.86
C CYS A 23 29.66 4.89 -9.38
N ALA A 24 28.81 5.81 -9.86
CA ALA A 24 29.06 6.68 -11.03
C ALA A 24 27.90 7.67 -11.19
N GLY A 25 28.21 8.98 -11.27
CA GLY A 25 27.21 10.04 -11.32
C GLY A 25 26.58 10.29 -12.70
N ALA A 26 25.49 11.06 -12.68
CA ALA A 26 25.07 11.93 -13.77
C ALA A 26 24.19 13.08 -13.20
N PRO A 27 24.29 14.29 -13.77
CA PRO A 27 23.65 15.49 -13.23
C PRO A 27 22.16 15.56 -13.60
N GLY A 28 21.38 16.07 -12.64
CA GLY A 28 20.10 16.77 -12.83
C GLY A 28 19.22 16.35 -13.99
N SER A 29 18.44 15.28 -13.81
CA SER A 29 17.22 15.11 -14.60
C SER A 29 16.09 15.77 -13.81
N SER A 30 15.57 16.88 -14.35
CA SER A 30 14.26 17.39 -13.98
C SER A 30 13.28 16.21 -13.95
N ALA A 31 12.64 15.99 -12.81
CA ALA A 31 11.54 15.07 -12.69
C ALA A 31 10.35 15.69 -13.43
N GLU A 32 10.33 15.55 -14.75
CA GLU A 32 9.11 15.72 -15.53
C GLU A 32 8.15 14.59 -15.10
N PRO A 33 6.87 14.91 -14.83
CA PRO A 33 5.86 13.89 -14.63
C PRO A 33 5.86 12.98 -15.85
N ARG A 34 6.17 11.69 -15.69
CA ARG A 34 6.08 10.72 -16.78
C ARG A 34 4.63 10.67 -17.23
N SER A 35 4.34 11.35 -18.33
CA SER A 35 3.05 11.35 -19.01
C SER A 35 2.67 9.91 -19.34
N GLY A 36 1.69 9.38 -18.59
CA GLY A 36 0.58 8.58 -19.12
C GLY A 36 0.91 7.36 -19.98
N SER A 37 1.97 6.61 -19.71
CA SER A 37 1.99 5.22 -20.18
C SER A 37 1.00 4.45 -19.30
N ALA A 38 0.01 3.82 -19.91
CA ALA A 38 -0.84 2.88 -19.19
C ALA A 38 0.08 1.89 -18.46
N LEU A 39 -0.16 1.70 -17.17
CA LEU A 39 0.52 0.68 -16.39
C LEU A 39 0.41 -0.66 -17.15
N VAL A 40 1.54 -1.36 -17.32
CA VAL A 40 1.52 -2.70 -17.89
C VAL A 40 2.12 -3.58 -16.81
N LEU A 41 1.25 -4.38 -16.18
CA LEU A 41 1.63 -5.39 -15.22
C LEU A 41 2.00 -6.67 -15.99
N SER A 42 3.10 -7.29 -15.59
CA SER A 42 3.35 -8.69 -15.89
C SER A 42 2.45 -9.57 -15.01
N ASP A 43 2.22 -10.80 -15.47
CA ASP A 43 1.43 -11.78 -14.71
C ASP A 43 1.98 -12.01 -13.29
N GLU A 44 3.31 -11.94 -13.11
CA GLU A 44 3.95 -12.07 -11.80
C GLU A 44 3.69 -10.87 -10.89
N GLU A 45 3.81 -9.65 -11.42
CA GLU A 45 3.48 -8.41 -10.70
C GLU A 45 2.00 -8.42 -10.28
N GLU A 46 1.09 -8.73 -11.22
CA GLU A 46 -0.34 -8.80 -10.94
C GLU A 46 -0.68 -9.85 -9.87
N ALA A 47 -0.16 -11.08 -10.01
CA ALA A 47 -0.40 -12.14 -9.04
C ALA A 47 0.13 -11.79 -7.63
N ALA A 48 1.29 -11.14 -7.53
CA ALA A 48 1.84 -10.72 -6.26
C ALA A 48 1.01 -9.60 -5.60
N LEU A 49 0.53 -8.64 -6.39
CA LEU A 49 -0.34 -7.56 -5.91
C LEU A 49 -1.69 -8.09 -5.42
N VAL A 50 -2.32 -8.99 -6.19
CA VAL A 50 -3.58 -9.64 -5.81
C VAL A 50 -3.38 -10.46 -4.54
N ALA A 51 -2.36 -11.32 -4.47
CA ALA A 51 -2.09 -12.12 -3.28
C ALA A 51 -1.88 -11.25 -2.03
N LYS A 52 -1.20 -10.10 -2.15
CA LYS A 52 -1.02 -9.18 -1.02
C LYS A 52 -2.30 -8.45 -0.64
N ALA A 53 -3.11 -8.05 -1.62
CA ALA A 53 -4.42 -7.45 -1.37
C ALA A 53 -5.36 -8.43 -0.65
N GLU A 54 -5.40 -9.69 -1.09
CA GLU A 54 -6.16 -10.75 -0.43
C GLU A 54 -5.66 -11.01 0.99
N GLU A 55 -4.34 -11.10 1.19
CA GLU A 55 -3.75 -11.30 2.51
C GLU A 55 -4.18 -10.18 3.47
N LEU A 56 -4.00 -8.92 3.09
CA LEU A 56 -4.34 -7.77 3.92
C LEU A 56 -5.86 -7.65 4.15
N ALA A 57 -6.70 -8.03 3.18
CA ALA A 57 -8.15 -8.07 3.35
C ALA A 57 -8.63 -9.23 4.24
N LEU A 58 -8.00 -10.41 4.15
CA LEU A 58 -8.34 -11.62 4.92
C LEU A 58 -8.11 -11.43 6.42
N PHE A 59 -7.02 -10.75 6.79
CA PHE A 59 -6.70 -10.51 8.20
C PHE A 59 -7.67 -9.57 8.90
N ASP A 60 -8.47 -8.81 8.15
CA ASP A 60 -9.38 -7.82 8.73
C ASP A 60 -10.75 -8.42 9.09
N GLY A 61 -11.09 -9.61 8.56
CA GLY A 61 -12.26 -10.40 8.96
C GLY A 61 -13.61 -9.78 8.57
N GLU A 62 -13.60 -8.80 7.66
CA GLU A 62 -14.78 -8.07 7.18
C GLU A 62 -15.10 -8.42 5.71
N ALA A 63 -16.19 -7.83 5.19
CA ALA A 63 -16.62 -7.99 3.81
C ALA A 63 -15.50 -7.59 2.83
N PRO A 64 -15.42 -8.21 1.64
CA PRO A 64 -14.35 -7.96 0.71
C PRO A 64 -14.26 -6.49 0.27
N PRO A 65 -13.08 -6.04 -0.18
CA PRO A 65 -12.95 -4.71 -0.76
C PRO A 65 -13.91 -4.57 -1.93
N THR A 66 -14.64 -3.46 -1.95
CA THR A 66 -15.58 -3.08 -3.01
C THR A 66 -14.90 -2.53 -4.25
N ARG A 67 -13.64 -2.08 -4.10
CA ARG A 67 -12.79 -1.57 -5.17
C ARG A 67 -11.34 -1.79 -4.78
N VAL A 68 -10.54 -2.25 -5.74
CA VAL A 68 -9.09 -2.34 -5.61
C VAL A 68 -8.48 -1.74 -6.87
N GLU A 69 -7.59 -0.78 -6.69
CA GLU A 69 -6.87 -0.14 -7.78
C GLU A 69 -5.38 -0.08 -7.50
N VAL A 70 -4.59 -0.21 -8.55
CA VAL A 70 -3.14 -0.08 -8.53
C VAL A 70 -2.69 1.03 -9.44
N VAL A 71 -1.64 1.73 -9.03
CA VAL A 71 -0.95 2.74 -9.83
C VAL A 71 0.56 2.59 -9.66
N LEU A 72 1.30 2.69 -10.76
CA LEU A 72 2.75 2.80 -10.73
C LEU A 72 3.13 4.24 -10.39
N THR A 73 3.93 4.40 -9.35
CA THR A 73 4.34 5.72 -8.87
C THR A 73 5.74 5.66 -8.27
N THR A 74 6.12 6.69 -7.50
CA THR A 74 7.43 6.79 -6.83
C THR A 74 7.26 7.14 -5.36
N PRO A 75 8.20 6.73 -4.48
CA PRO A 75 8.21 7.17 -3.08
C PRO A 75 8.21 8.69 -2.95
N GLY A 76 8.91 9.42 -3.83
CA GLY A 76 8.89 10.88 -3.86
C GLY A 76 7.49 11.47 -4.03
N ALA A 77 6.69 10.93 -4.94
CA ALA A 77 5.31 11.35 -5.17
C ALA A 77 4.41 11.04 -3.95
N LEU A 78 4.57 9.87 -3.34
CA LEU A 78 3.81 9.47 -2.15
C LEU A 78 4.11 10.40 -0.95
N LYS A 79 5.38 10.71 -0.69
CA LYS A 79 5.79 11.61 0.40
C LYS A 79 5.34 13.05 0.20
N ALA A 80 5.17 13.49 -1.05
CA ALA A 80 4.68 14.82 -1.37
C ALA A 80 3.15 14.95 -1.22
N ALA A 81 2.43 13.83 -1.16
CA ALA A 81 0.98 13.83 -1.09
C ALA A 81 0.47 13.98 0.34
N PRO A 82 -0.53 14.85 0.56
CA PRO A 82 -1.08 15.10 1.89
C PRO A 82 -1.82 13.87 2.47
N SER A 83 -2.34 12.99 1.61
CA SER A 83 -3.14 11.82 2.00
C SER A 83 -2.38 10.74 2.77
N PHE A 84 -1.04 10.73 2.70
CA PHE A 84 -0.22 9.73 3.39
C PHE A 84 0.37 10.21 4.72
N GLY A 85 0.04 11.44 5.14
CA GLY A 85 0.59 12.06 6.35
C GLY A 85 2.10 12.29 6.25
N ASP A 86 2.76 12.52 7.39
CA ASP A 86 4.23 12.42 7.47
C ASP A 86 4.57 10.92 7.49
N PRO A 87 5.17 10.35 6.43
CA PRO A 87 5.38 8.91 6.31
C PRO A 87 6.41 8.35 7.30
N GLY A 88 6.88 9.21 8.22
CA GLY A 88 7.99 8.91 9.09
C GLY A 88 9.29 8.78 8.29
N PRO A 89 10.43 8.67 8.97
CA PRO A 89 11.75 8.76 8.34
C PRO A 89 12.15 7.59 7.43
N ARG A 90 11.26 6.64 7.10
CA ARG A 90 11.67 5.37 6.49
C ARG A 90 10.67 4.82 5.49
N PHE A 91 10.56 5.47 4.34
CA PHE A 91 10.29 4.74 3.11
C PHE A 91 11.61 4.05 2.70
N PRO A 92 11.74 2.71 2.74
CA PRO A 92 13.00 2.02 2.48
C PRO A 92 13.42 1.98 1.00
N ALA A 93 12.83 2.82 0.14
CA ALA A 93 13.13 2.90 -1.29
C ALA A 93 13.62 4.32 -1.67
N PRO A 94 14.54 4.44 -2.65
CA PRO A 94 14.92 5.72 -3.24
C PRO A 94 13.72 6.50 -3.77
N ASP A 95 13.79 7.83 -3.72
CA ASP A 95 12.67 8.71 -4.08
C ASP A 95 12.17 8.54 -5.52
N ASP A 96 13.05 8.11 -6.42
CA ASP A 96 12.83 7.91 -7.84
C ASP A 96 12.64 6.44 -8.23
N ALA A 97 12.65 5.51 -7.26
CA ALA A 97 12.36 4.11 -7.51
C ALA A 97 10.89 3.89 -7.91
N ASP A 98 10.67 2.93 -8.80
CA ASP A 98 9.34 2.52 -9.20
C ASP A 98 8.69 1.67 -8.08
N VAL A 99 7.52 2.09 -7.62
CA VAL A 99 6.71 1.37 -6.63
C VAL A 99 5.26 1.26 -7.10
N PHE A 100 4.60 0.18 -6.71
CA PHE A 100 3.14 0.06 -6.86
C PHE A 100 2.48 0.63 -5.61
N LEU A 101 1.58 1.58 -5.79
CA LEU A 101 0.59 1.95 -4.79
C LEU A 101 -0.69 1.18 -5.11
N VAL A 102 -1.19 0.42 -4.14
CA VAL A 102 -2.51 -0.21 -4.20
C VAL A 102 -3.42 0.46 -3.19
N VAL A 103 -4.62 0.81 -3.61
CA VAL A 103 -5.68 1.39 -2.78
C VAL A 103 -6.90 0.48 -2.83
N MET A 104 -7.42 0.15 -1.66
CA MET A 104 -8.58 -0.70 -1.46
C MET A 104 -9.64 0.07 -0.69
N GLU A 105 -10.88 0.00 -1.17
CA GLU A 105 -12.05 0.58 -0.51
C GLU A 105 -12.95 -0.53 0.04
N GLY A 106 -13.29 -0.44 1.32
CA GLY A 106 -14.01 -1.48 2.03
C GLY A 106 -14.23 -1.10 3.48
N ARG A 107 -14.12 -2.08 4.38
CA ARG A 107 -14.06 -1.84 5.82
C ARG A 107 -12.91 -2.67 6.36
N PHE A 108 -12.00 -2.01 7.05
CA PHE A 108 -10.71 -2.56 7.41
C PHE A 108 -10.46 -2.36 8.91
N VAL A 109 -9.77 -3.33 9.50
CA VAL A 109 -9.40 -3.36 10.92
C VAL A 109 -7.98 -3.87 10.99
N GLY A 110 -7.00 -2.99 11.20
CA GLY A 110 -5.58 -3.33 11.09
C GLY A 110 -5.07 -4.22 12.22
N ARG A 111 -5.46 -5.50 12.24
CA ARG A 111 -5.05 -6.47 13.25
C ARG A 111 -3.56 -6.78 13.23
N LEU A 112 -2.90 -6.50 12.10
CA LEU A 112 -1.46 -6.60 11.92
C LEU A 112 -0.71 -5.32 12.37
N ALA A 113 -1.44 -4.26 12.74
CA ALA A 113 -0.81 -3.05 13.24
C ALA A 113 -0.20 -3.34 14.62
N LYS A 114 1.07 -2.98 14.77
CA LYS A 114 1.70 -2.85 16.08
C LYS A 114 1.20 -1.56 16.73
N VAL A 115 0.23 -1.69 17.61
CA VAL A 115 -0.38 -0.59 18.34
C VAL A 115 0.23 -0.53 19.76
N PRO A 116 0.54 0.66 20.30
CA PRO A 116 0.94 0.82 21.70
C PRO A 116 -0.08 0.24 22.68
N GLU A 117 0.35 -0.13 23.88
CA GLU A 117 -0.56 -0.62 24.91
C GLU A 117 -1.58 0.46 25.29
N GLY A 118 -2.87 0.10 25.25
CA GLY A 118 -3.98 1.00 25.59
C GLY A 118 -4.55 1.80 24.42
N GLU A 119 -3.97 1.69 23.22
CA GLU A 119 -4.55 2.27 22.01
C GLU A 119 -5.44 1.26 21.26
N ASP A 120 -6.47 1.78 20.60
CA ASP A 120 -7.40 0.98 19.80
C ASP A 120 -6.74 0.50 18.50
N VAL A 121 -7.13 -0.70 18.05
CA VAL A 121 -6.74 -1.21 16.73
C VAL A 121 -7.25 -0.25 15.65
N PRO A 122 -6.40 0.19 14.69
CA PRO A 122 -6.82 1.12 13.66
C PRO A 122 -7.93 0.52 12.81
N LYS A 123 -8.90 1.36 12.44
CA LYS A 123 -10.03 1.01 11.58
C LYS A 123 -10.20 2.08 10.52
N GLY A 124 -10.79 1.69 9.40
CA GLY A 124 -11.03 2.64 8.32
C GLY A 124 -11.82 2.03 7.19
N THR A 125 -12.11 2.86 6.20
CA THR A 125 -12.78 2.46 4.95
C THR A 125 -11.81 2.30 3.80
N THR A 126 -10.59 2.81 3.96
CA THR A 126 -9.56 2.78 2.93
C THR A 126 -8.33 2.09 3.50
N LEU A 127 -7.87 1.04 2.83
CA LEU A 127 -6.57 0.42 3.09
C LEU A 127 -5.69 0.71 1.88
N TRP A 128 -4.45 1.11 2.14
CA TRP A 128 -3.46 1.27 1.09
C TRP A 128 -2.20 0.50 1.45
N PHE A 129 -1.50 0.03 0.43
CA PHE A 129 -0.18 -0.53 0.60
C PHE A 129 0.72 -0.20 -0.58
N VAL A 130 2.02 -0.27 -0.33
CA VAL A 130 3.05 0.04 -1.31
C VAL A 130 3.98 -1.14 -1.42
N MET A 131 4.23 -1.59 -2.65
CA MET A 131 5.18 -2.64 -2.95
C MET A 131 6.30 -2.12 -3.85
N ASP A 132 7.52 -2.54 -3.56
CA ASP A 132 8.66 -2.30 -4.45
C ASP A 132 8.48 -3.13 -5.73
N ARG A 133 8.58 -2.49 -6.89
CA ARG A 133 8.32 -3.17 -8.17
C ARG A 133 9.33 -4.27 -8.48
N THR A 134 10.58 -4.10 -8.04
CA THR A 134 11.67 -5.02 -8.41
C THR A 134 11.65 -6.29 -7.57
N SER A 135 11.43 -6.14 -6.26
CA SER A 135 11.48 -7.23 -5.28
C SER A 135 10.11 -7.78 -4.93
N LEU A 136 9.04 -7.09 -5.33
CA LEU A 136 7.65 -7.38 -4.97
C LEU A 136 7.47 -7.53 -3.45
N GLN A 137 8.26 -6.79 -2.68
CA GLN A 137 8.17 -6.76 -1.22
C GLN A 137 7.27 -5.62 -0.76
N LEU A 138 6.51 -5.88 0.30
CA LEU A 138 5.73 -4.86 0.99
C LEU A 138 6.67 -3.83 1.64
N VAL A 139 6.52 -2.57 1.23
CA VAL A 139 7.33 -1.44 1.68
C VAL A 139 6.65 -0.72 2.83
N ALA A 140 5.35 -0.44 2.67
CA ALA A 140 4.53 0.28 3.63
C ALA A 140 3.05 -0.08 3.44
N TRP A 141 2.25 0.15 4.47
CA TRP A 141 0.80 0.05 4.40
C TRP A 141 0.16 0.93 5.47
N GLY A 142 -1.14 1.21 5.31
CA GLY A 142 -1.91 1.96 6.29
C GLY A 142 -3.41 1.82 6.07
N ILE A 143 -4.17 2.24 7.08
CA ILE A 143 -5.64 2.26 7.09
C ILE A 143 -6.08 3.68 7.46
N GLY A 144 -7.09 4.19 6.77
CA GLY A 144 -7.67 5.50 7.02
C GLY A 144 -9.17 5.56 6.72
N GLU A 145 -9.81 6.64 7.18
CA GLU A 145 -11.21 6.95 6.84
C GLU A 145 -11.33 7.81 5.58
N GLU A 146 -10.26 8.52 5.22
CA GLU A 146 -10.25 9.40 4.05
C GLU A 146 -9.95 8.59 2.77
N PRO A 147 -10.78 8.72 1.73
CA PRO A 147 -10.50 8.11 0.43
C PRO A 147 -9.20 8.65 -0.17
N ILE A 148 -8.43 7.75 -0.78
CA ILE A 148 -7.24 8.11 -1.54
C ILE A 148 -7.61 8.03 -3.02
N ASP A 149 -7.39 9.12 -3.76
CA ASP A 149 -7.55 9.12 -5.22
C ASP A 149 -6.26 8.60 -5.89
N PRO A 150 -6.25 7.37 -6.44
CA PRO A 150 -5.05 6.81 -7.05
C PRO A 150 -4.65 7.56 -8.34
N ALA A 151 -5.59 8.27 -8.97
CA ALA A 151 -5.31 9.08 -10.17
C ALA A 151 -4.41 10.29 -9.89
N ALA A 152 -4.31 10.72 -8.62
CA ALA A 152 -3.35 11.75 -8.21
C ALA A 152 -1.89 11.28 -8.33
N PHE A 153 -1.65 9.97 -8.45
CA PHE A 153 -0.31 9.36 -8.44
C PHE A 153 0.12 8.79 -9.80
N GLY A 154 -0.79 8.75 -10.78
CA GLY A 154 -0.55 8.18 -12.10
C GLY A 154 -1.84 7.72 -12.77
N SER A 155 -1.74 6.69 -13.62
CA SER A 155 -2.87 6.09 -14.33
C SER A 155 -3.33 4.81 -13.61
N PRO A 156 -4.40 4.84 -12.81
CA PRO A 156 -4.82 3.68 -12.05
C PRO A 156 -5.45 2.60 -12.93
N GLN A 157 -5.31 1.36 -12.48
CA GLN A 157 -5.92 0.18 -13.08
C GLN A 157 -6.65 -0.63 -12.03
N PRO A 158 -7.83 -1.18 -12.34
CA PRO A 158 -8.50 -2.10 -11.44
C PRO A 158 -7.66 -3.37 -11.26
N LEU A 159 -7.60 -3.89 -10.03
CA LEU A 159 -7.13 -5.24 -9.76
C LEU A 159 -8.31 -6.12 -9.41
N GLU A 160 -8.41 -7.26 -10.06
CA GLU A 160 -9.41 -8.28 -9.75
C GLU A 160 -8.94 -9.08 -8.54
N VAL A 161 -9.54 -8.80 -7.38
CA VAL A 161 -9.26 -9.50 -6.13
C VAL A 161 -10.42 -10.46 -5.86
N ALA A 162 -10.15 -11.76 -5.87
CA ALA A 162 -11.18 -12.76 -5.63
C ALA A 162 -11.50 -12.79 -4.13
N THR A 163 -12.78 -12.88 -3.77
CA THR A 163 -13.15 -13.21 -2.40
C THR A 163 -14.40 -14.09 -2.31
N PRO A 164 -14.46 -15.03 -1.35
CA PRO A 164 -13.42 -15.47 -0.43
C PRO A 164 -12.72 -16.76 -0.90
N ILE A 165 -11.46 -16.98 -0.50
CA ILE A 165 -10.97 -18.34 -0.28
C ILE A 165 -11.88 -18.92 0.80
N VAL A 166 -12.82 -19.77 0.40
CA VAL A 166 -13.47 -20.69 1.32
C VAL A 166 -12.32 -21.48 1.94
N LEU A 167 -12.05 -21.29 3.23
CA LEU A 167 -11.39 -22.32 4.01
C LEU A 167 -12.32 -23.53 3.87
N GLU A 168 -12.06 -24.41 2.90
CA GLU A 168 -12.78 -25.66 2.80
C GLU A 168 -12.64 -26.32 4.16
N GLY A 169 -13.74 -26.30 4.91
CA GLY A 169 -13.78 -26.77 6.26
C GLY A 169 -13.28 -28.20 6.23
N THR A 170 -12.22 -28.48 6.99
CA THR A 170 -11.98 -29.82 7.46
C THR A 170 -13.30 -30.31 8.07
N PRO A 171 -13.94 -31.37 7.55
CA PRO A 171 -15.14 -31.88 8.18
C PRO A 171 -14.77 -32.30 9.59
N SER A 172 -15.38 -31.65 10.59
CA SER A 172 -15.31 -32.12 11.96
C SER A 172 -15.92 -33.53 12.00
N PRO A 173 -15.19 -34.58 12.41
CA PRO A 173 -15.83 -35.86 12.66
C PRO A 173 -16.81 -35.71 13.83
N ALA A 174 -17.97 -36.32 13.66
CA ALA A 174 -19.08 -36.37 14.62
C ALA A 174 -18.73 -37.16 15.89
#